data_AF-A0A9W6SI64-F1
#
_entry.id   AF-A0A9W6SI64-F1
#
_cell.length_a   1.000
_cell.length_b   1.000
_cell.length_c   1.000
_cell.angle_alpha   90.00
_cell.angle_beta   90.00
_cell.angle_gamma   90.00
#
_symmetry.space_group_name_H-M   'P 1'
#
loop_
_entity.id
_entity.type
_entity.pdbx_description
1 polymer ?
#
loop_
_entity_poly.entity_id
_entity_poly.type
_entity_poly.pdbx_seq_one_letter_code
_entity_poly.pdbx_strand_id
1 'polypeptide(L)'
;MRLYVPRARSGEAAARKRPEEHELALSGLMTRDGLAALQRTAGNQAVTRFVQRCGGKPGQGVEGSEEDLPVQRAVTWANGAVHEVNNLAKCVITGAAVGVTWPSLNGTQFWSEAAVRGALAKPTIKTQAAGGGGFDAEVEAIGNNTGSFDETVLAKGPWRHKAGKAAVRAVVPALAKDLAGAGDTTFRALGDPTDDHMFKANRRHEDKHATDHKAAFDATIGAWDAKLVQAKAAGTKFHGATANDATAALWAAMGGTPDEIASAFLTACVNAVVAYHGTAAGGPVGAPTGPGASSGGTVSWARYKNPS
;
A
#
# COMPACT_ATOMS: atom_id res chain seq x y z
N MET A 1 10.00 -15.26 14.88
CA MET A 1 8.82 -14.36 14.85
C MET A 1 7.57 -15.25 14.87
N ARG A 2 6.82 -15.30 15.98
CA ARG A 2 5.59 -16.12 16.10
C ARG A 2 4.41 -15.31 15.57
N LEU A 3 3.84 -15.72 14.44
CA LEU A 3 2.59 -15.17 13.91
C LEU A 3 1.45 -15.50 14.87
N TYR A 4 0.79 -14.47 15.40
CA TYR A 4 -0.41 -14.59 16.20
C TYR A 4 -1.62 -14.69 15.27
N VAL A 5 -2.33 -15.82 15.30
CA VAL A 5 -3.58 -16.04 14.56
C VAL A 5 -4.75 -15.89 15.54
N PRO A 6 -5.63 -14.88 15.42
CA PRO A 6 -6.81 -14.79 16.26
C PRO A 6 -7.89 -15.78 15.81
N ARG A 7 -8.46 -16.52 16.77
CA ARG A 7 -9.65 -17.36 16.60
C ARG A 7 -10.89 -16.46 16.50
N ALA A 8 -11.64 -16.53 15.41
CA ALA A 8 -12.92 -15.84 15.24
C ALA A 8 -14.05 -16.56 16.01
N ARG A 9 -14.90 -15.78 16.69
CA ARG A 9 -16.25 -16.19 17.13
C ARG A 9 -17.28 -15.49 16.25
N SER A 10 -18.24 -16.26 15.75
CA SER A 10 -19.38 -15.84 14.95
C SER A 10 -20.50 -15.22 15.80
N GLY A 11 -21.21 -14.24 15.23
CA GLY A 11 -22.44 -13.64 15.79
C GLY A 11 -23.03 -12.58 14.84
N GLU A 12 -24.30 -12.73 14.51
CA GLU A 12 -25.11 -12.14 13.42
C GLU A 12 -25.41 -10.62 13.40
N ALA A 13 -25.49 -10.11 12.16
CA ALA A 13 -26.51 -9.28 11.48
C ALA A 13 -27.17 -8.03 12.13
N ALA A 14 -27.16 -6.91 11.38
CA ALA A 14 -28.38 -6.20 10.96
C ALA A 14 -28.09 -5.09 9.91
N ALA A 15 -28.91 -5.05 8.86
CA ALA A 15 -28.89 -4.11 7.74
C ALA A 15 -29.63 -2.79 8.04
N ARG A 16 -29.30 -1.69 7.33
CA ARG A 16 -30.27 -0.63 6.94
C ARG A 16 -29.76 0.26 5.79
N LYS A 17 -30.75 0.74 5.03
CA LYS A 17 -30.75 1.29 3.65
C LYS A 17 -30.24 2.74 3.52
N ARG A 18 -29.82 3.09 2.28
CA ARG A 18 -29.57 4.45 1.75
C ARG A 18 -30.86 5.27 1.62
N PRO A 19 -30.74 6.58 1.36
CA PRO A 19 -31.00 7.04 -0.01
C PRO A 19 -30.01 8.09 -0.57
N GLU A 20 -29.95 8.09 -1.91
CA GLU A 20 -29.53 9.12 -2.89
C GLU A 20 -30.12 10.51 -2.58
N GLU A 21 -29.71 11.67 -3.07
CA GLU A 21 -28.75 12.20 -4.06
C GLU A 21 -28.73 13.73 -3.81
N HIS A 22 -27.75 14.49 -4.33
CA HIS A 22 -27.96 15.78 -5.04
C HIS A 22 -26.60 16.44 -5.37
N GLU A 23 -26.48 16.79 -6.65
CA GLU A 23 -25.33 17.35 -7.36
C GLU A 23 -25.47 18.89 -7.48
N LEU A 24 -24.35 19.64 -7.41
CA LEU A 24 -23.92 20.71 -8.35
C LEU A 24 -22.94 21.78 -7.78
N ALA A 25 -21.80 21.90 -8.48
CA ALA A 25 -21.12 23.11 -8.98
C ALA A 25 -20.19 24.02 -8.11
N LEU A 26 -18.88 23.89 -8.40
CA LEU A 26 -17.89 24.89 -8.88
C LEU A 26 -17.29 26.05 -8.02
N SER A 27 -15.95 25.95 -7.87
CA SER A 27 -14.87 26.95 -8.10
C SER A 27 -14.26 27.77 -6.93
N GLY A 28 -12.91 27.81 -6.86
CA GLY A 28 -12.16 28.84 -6.13
C GLY A 28 -10.70 28.54 -5.68
N LEU A 29 -9.71 28.82 -6.56
CA LEU A 29 -8.28 29.17 -6.33
C LEU A 29 -7.21 28.14 -5.84
N MET A 30 -6.36 27.71 -6.79
CA MET A 30 -4.89 27.94 -6.74
C MET A 30 -4.41 28.29 -8.17
N THR A 31 -3.63 29.37 -8.30
CA THR A 31 -3.35 30.06 -9.57
C THR A 31 -2.10 29.57 -10.30
N ARG A 32 -2.02 29.92 -11.59
CA ARG A 32 -0.90 29.75 -12.54
C ARG A 32 0.45 30.31 -12.09
N ASP A 33 0.52 31.04 -10.97
CA ASP A 33 1.72 31.75 -10.53
C ASP A 33 2.76 30.86 -9.85
N GLY A 34 2.38 29.66 -9.40
CA GLY A 34 3.31 28.65 -8.89
C GLY A 34 4.25 28.08 -9.97
N LEU A 35 3.81 28.09 -11.23
CA LEU A 35 4.57 27.54 -12.37
C LEU A 35 5.65 28.52 -12.88
N ALA A 36 5.44 29.83 -12.71
CA ALA A 36 6.41 30.87 -13.07
C ALA A 36 7.59 30.96 -12.09
N ALA A 37 7.51 30.35 -10.90
CA ALA A 37 8.60 30.30 -9.94
C ALA A 37 9.67 29.24 -10.29
N LEU A 38 9.31 28.17 -11.00
CA LEU A 38 10.27 27.17 -11.49
C LEU A 38 11.10 27.69 -12.69
N GLN A 39 10.52 28.59 -13.49
CA GLN A 39 11.15 29.10 -14.70
C GLN A 39 12.26 30.13 -14.45
N ARG A 40 12.34 30.68 -13.23
CA ARG A 40 13.36 31.67 -12.83
C ARG A 40 14.63 31.08 -12.23
N THR A 41 14.63 29.80 -11.84
CA THR A 41 15.76 29.19 -11.11
C THR A 41 16.70 28.37 -12.01
N ALA A 42 16.27 27.97 -13.21
CA ALA A 42 17.06 27.05 -14.06
C ALA A 42 17.62 27.65 -15.37
N GLY A 43 17.19 28.84 -15.79
CA GLY A 43 17.69 29.52 -16.99
C GLY A 43 17.36 28.82 -18.33
N ASN A 44 16.92 29.58 -19.33
CA ASN A 44 16.46 29.09 -20.63
C ASN A 44 17.53 28.39 -21.52
N GLN A 45 18.76 28.19 -21.04
CA GLN A 45 19.80 27.50 -21.81
C GLN A 45 19.84 25.97 -21.61
N ALA A 46 19.21 25.44 -20.56
CA ALA A 46 19.19 23.99 -20.32
C ALA A 46 18.14 23.25 -21.17
N VAL A 47 17.00 23.90 -21.44
CA VAL A 47 15.89 23.31 -22.23
C VAL A 47 16.24 23.27 -23.73
N THR A 48 16.93 24.29 -24.25
CA THR A 48 17.32 24.35 -25.67
C THR A 48 18.35 23.28 -26.05
N ARG A 49 19.25 22.90 -25.13
CA ARG A 49 20.29 21.88 -25.39
C ARG A 49 19.76 20.44 -25.36
N PHE A 50 18.66 20.19 -24.66
CA PHE A 50 18.02 18.87 -24.65
C PHE A 50 17.22 18.64 -25.95
N VAL A 51 16.54 19.67 -26.44
CA VAL A 51 15.73 19.60 -27.68
C VAL A 51 16.61 19.53 -28.94
N GLN A 52 17.79 20.18 -28.96
CA GLN A 52 18.69 20.15 -30.13
C GLN A 52 19.51 18.86 -30.30
N ARG A 53 19.51 17.93 -29.33
CA ARG A 53 20.32 16.69 -29.43
C ARG A 53 19.57 15.48 -29.98
N CYS A 54 18.26 15.60 -30.23
CA CYS A 54 17.43 14.51 -30.76
C CYS A 54 16.67 14.84 -32.06
N GLY A 55 16.88 16.00 -32.67
CA GLY A 55 16.17 16.42 -33.88
C GLY A 55 17.04 16.33 -35.13
N GLY A 56 16.78 15.34 -35.99
CA GLY A 56 17.37 15.18 -37.31
C GLY A 56 17.02 16.31 -38.29
N LYS A 57 17.75 16.32 -39.41
CA LYS A 57 17.63 17.28 -40.52
C LYS A 57 16.18 17.41 -41.04
N PRO A 58 15.73 18.61 -41.43
CA PRO A 58 14.47 18.78 -42.15
C PRO A 58 14.65 18.43 -43.63
N GLY A 59 13.86 17.48 -44.12
CA GLY A 59 13.84 17.16 -45.55
C GLY A 59 12.86 16.05 -45.89
N GLN A 60 11.73 16.47 -46.47
CA GLN A 60 10.80 15.70 -47.31
C GLN A 60 9.72 14.87 -46.60
N GLY A 61 8.52 15.02 -47.15
CA GLY A 61 7.24 14.69 -46.55
C GLY A 61 6.93 13.20 -46.46
N VAL A 62 6.06 12.88 -45.51
CA VAL A 62 5.40 11.59 -45.44
C VAL A 62 3.94 11.85 -45.08
N GLU A 63 3.06 11.37 -45.95
CA GLU A 63 1.61 11.37 -45.82
C GLU A 63 1.19 10.44 -44.66
N GLY A 64 0.24 10.91 -43.86
CA GLY A 64 -0.72 10.11 -43.10
C GLY A 64 -0.16 9.06 -42.13
N SER A 65 0.45 9.49 -41.02
CA SER A 65 0.54 8.62 -39.84
C SER A 65 -0.86 8.46 -39.24
N GLU A 66 -1.40 7.24 -39.27
CA GLU A 66 -2.47 6.84 -38.35
C GLU A 66 -2.09 7.32 -36.95
N GLU A 67 -2.94 8.13 -36.33
CA GLU A 67 -2.73 8.52 -34.95
C GLU A 67 -2.76 7.25 -34.11
N ASP A 68 -1.57 6.79 -33.71
CA ASP A 68 -1.36 5.74 -32.73
C ASP A 68 -2.13 6.15 -31.48
N LEU A 69 -3.36 5.65 -31.35
CA LEU A 69 -4.20 5.91 -30.19
C LEU A 69 -3.38 5.47 -28.97
N PRO A 70 -3.15 6.34 -27.99
CA PRO A 70 -2.31 6.01 -26.86
C PRO A 70 -2.91 4.79 -26.18
N VAL A 71 -2.19 3.67 -26.23
CA VAL A 71 -2.61 2.44 -25.55
C VAL A 71 -2.71 2.77 -24.06
N GLN A 72 -3.95 2.92 -23.59
CA GLN A 72 -4.24 3.30 -22.21
C GLN A 72 -3.69 2.21 -21.31
N ARG A 73 -2.84 2.58 -20.34
CA ARG A 73 -2.24 1.62 -19.40
C ARG A 73 -3.34 0.93 -18.60
N ALA A 74 -3.27 -0.39 -18.53
CA ALA A 74 -4.23 -1.21 -17.80
C ALA A 74 -3.94 -1.24 -16.29
N VAL A 75 -2.77 -0.78 -15.85
CA VAL A 75 -2.42 -0.66 -14.43
C VAL A 75 -2.41 0.78 -13.93
N THR A 76 -2.95 0.98 -12.73
CA THR A 76 -2.87 2.26 -12.00
C THR A 76 -2.57 2.04 -10.52
N TRP A 77 -2.05 3.06 -9.84
CA TRP A 77 -1.93 3.10 -8.40
C TRP A 77 -2.84 4.20 -7.85
N ALA A 78 -3.75 3.83 -6.95
CA ALA A 78 -4.63 4.77 -6.27
C ALA A 78 -4.10 5.07 -4.86
N ASN A 79 -4.40 6.27 -4.37
CA ASN A 79 -4.19 6.56 -2.95
C ASN A 79 -5.17 5.71 -2.12
N GLY A 80 -4.64 5.12 -1.06
CA GLY A 80 -5.39 4.31 -0.12
C GLY A 80 -6.20 5.12 0.89
N ALA A 81 -7.04 4.41 1.65
CA ALA A 81 -7.74 4.99 2.80
C ALA A 81 -6.80 5.07 4.01
N VAL A 82 -6.97 6.10 4.83
CA VAL A 82 -6.20 6.31 6.07
C VAL A 82 -7.19 6.49 7.23
N HIS A 83 -7.09 5.62 8.22
CA HIS A 83 -7.96 5.56 9.38
C HIS A 83 -7.19 5.94 10.64
N GLU A 84 -7.27 7.22 11.04
CA GLU A 84 -6.63 7.75 12.25
C GLU A 84 -7.44 7.43 13.52
N VAL A 85 -7.55 6.14 13.86
CA VAL A 85 -8.50 5.65 14.89
C VAL A 85 -7.86 4.91 16.06
N ASN A 86 -6.59 4.50 15.97
CA ASN A 86 -5.96 3.73 17.05
C ASN A 86 -5.70 4.59 18.29
N ASN A 87 -5.95 4.01 19.46
CA ASN A 87 -5.64 4.63 20.76
C ASN A 87 -4.42 3.96 21.37
N LEU A 88 -3.32 4.70 21.51
CA LEU A 88 -2.05 4.15 21.98
C LEU A 88 -2.15 3.45 23.35
N ALA A 89 -2.89 4.05 24.30
CA ALA A 89 -3.07 3.47 25.63
C ALA A 89 -3.78 2.12 25.55
N LYS A 90 -4.82 2.00 24.70
CA LYS A 90 -5.49 0.72 24.45
C LYS A 90 -4.55 -0.29 23.76
N CYS A 91 -3.80 0.13 22.74
CA CYS A 91 -2.86 -0.75 22.03
C CYS A 91 -1.81 -1.35 22.99
N VAL A 92 -1.21 -0.53 23.86
CA VAL A 92 -0.25 -0.97 24.88
C VAL A 92 -0.86 -2.00 25.82
N ILE A 93 -2.05 -1.75 26.37
CA ILE A 93 -2.69 -2.66 27.33
C ILE A 93 -3.09 -3.99 26.68
N THR A 94 -3.54 -3.95 25.43
CA THR A 94 -4.08 -5.14 24.73
C THR A 94 -3.05 -5.89 23.89
N GLY A 95 -1.87 -5.30 23.65
CA GLY A 95 -0.89 -5.81 22.71
C GLY A 95 -1.29 -5.66 21.23
N ALA A 96 -2.32 -4.88 20.93
CA ALA A 96 -2.72 -4.60 19.55
C ALA A 96 -1.67 -3.73 18.83
N ALA A 97 -1.60 -3.87 17.50
CA ALA A 97 -0.73 -3.04 16.66
C ALA A 97 -1.08 -1.54 16.83
N VAL A 98 -0.05 -0.70 16.84
CA VAL A 98 -0.19 0.76 16.99
C VAL A 98 -0.56 1.41 15.66
N GLY A 99 -0.02 0.90 14.57
CA GLY A 99 -0.44 1.17 13.21
C GLY A 99 -0.31 -0.10 12.37
N VAL A 100 -0.97 -0.10 11.22
CA VAL A 100 -0.80 -1.13 10.22
C VAL A 100 -1.20 -0.64 8.84
N THR A 101 -0.51 -1.14 7.82
CA THR A 101 -0.77 -0.82 6.42
C THR A 101 -1.00 -2.10 5.63
N TRP A 102 -2.16 -2.24 5.01
CA TRP A 102 -2.51 -3.39 4.17
C TRP A 102 -2.33 -3.05 2.70
N PRO A 103 -1.62 -3.89 1.92
CA PRO A 103 -1.65 -3.75 0.47
C PRO A 103 -3.04 -4.14 -0.05
N SER A 104 -3.48 -3.46 -1.11
CA SER A 104 -4.75 -3.74 -1.78
C SER A 104 -4.58 -3.82 -3.30
N LEU A 105 -5.37 -4.68 -3.92
CA LEU A 105 -5.47 -4.86 -5.36
C LEU A 105 -6.95 -4.92 -5.73
N ASN A 106 -7.39 -4.06 -6.66
CA ASN A 106 -8.78 -3.98 -7.12
C ASN A 106 -9.79 -3.89 -5.96
N GLY A 107 -9.45 -3.09 -4.93
CA GLY A 107 -10.29 -2.88 -3.74
C GLY A 107 -10.28 -4.02 -2.72
N THR A 108 -9.54 -5.10 -2.96
CA THR A 108 -9.39 -6.22 -2.02
C THR A 108 -8.10 -6.05 -1.22
N GLN A 109 -8.19 -5.97 0.10
CA GLN A 109 -7.03 -6.08 0.99
C GLN A 109 -6.63 -7.56 1.09
N PHE A 110 -5.34 -7.88 1.10
CA PHE A 110 -4.91 -9.27 1.10
C PHE A 110 -3.78 -9.57 2.08
N TRP A 111 -3.83 -10.81 2.60
CA TRP A 111 -2.96 -11.38 3.64
C TRP A 111 -2.45 -12.77 3.26
N SER A 112 -2.87 -13.25 2.10
CA SER A 112 -2.63 -14.60 1.64
C SER A 112 -2.49 -14.59 0.13
N GLU A 113 -1.78 -15.58 -0.39
CA GLU A 113 -1.63 -15.77 -1.83
C GLU A 113 -2.99 -15.94 -2.52
N ALA A 114 -3.91 -16.67 -1.90
CA ALA A 114 -5.24 -16.88 -2.46
C ALA A 114 -6.02 -15.57 -2.64
N ALA A 115 -5.92 -14.64 -1.69
CA ALA A 115 -6.60 -13.36 -1.77
C ALA A 115 -6.01 -12.47 -2.88
N VAL A 116 -4.68 -12.37 -3.00
CA VAL A 116 -4.05 -11.58 -4.08
C VAL A 116 -4.27 -12.21 -5.47
N ARG A 117 -4.23 -13.54 -5.58
CA ARG A 117 -4.53 -14.26 -6.84
C ARG A 117 -5.98 -14.08 -7.28
N GLY A 118 -6.92 -14.06 -6.32
CA GLY A 118 -8.34 -13.81 -6.58
C GLY A 118 -8.64 -12.36 -6.94
N ALA A 119 -7.84 -11.42 -6.42
CA ALA A 119 -8.00 -9.99 -6.67
C ALA A 119 -7.42 -9.54 -8.02
N LEU A 120 -6.41 -10.23 -8.55
CA LEU A 120 -5.78 -9.88 -9.82
C LEU A 120 -6.76 -10.07 -10.98
N ALA A 121 -7.02 -8.99 -11.73
CA ALA A 121 -7.76 -9.07 -12.98
C ALA A 121 -6.85 -9.72 -14.03
N LYS A 122 -7.08 -11.00 -14.29
CA LYS A 122 -6.25 -11.81 -15.20
C LYS A 122 -6.52 -11.42 -16.66
N PRO A 123 -5.50 -11.39 -17.53
CA PRO A 123 -5.69 -11.22 -18.96
C PRO A 123 -6.42 -12.44 -19.56
N THR A 124 -7.05 -12.23 -20.70
CA THR A 124 -7.61 -13.30 -21.53
C THR A 124 -6.59 -13.65 -22.61
N ILE A 125 -6.31 -14.94 -22.76
CA ILE A 125 -5.43 -15.48 -23.79
C ILE A 125 -6.29 -16.23 -24.80
N LYS A 126 -6.01 -16.00 -26.08
CA LYS A 126 -6.58 -16.77 -27.17
C LYS A 126 -5.55 -17.77 -27.66
N THR A 127 -5.97 -19.02 -27.86
CA THR A 127 -5.14 -20.07 -28.44
C THR A 127 -5.83 -20.69 -29.64
N GLN A 128 -5.11 -20.86 -30.75
CA GLN A 128 -5.67 -21.38 -32.00
C GLN A 128 -4.65 -22.26 -32.73
N ALA A 129 -5.13 -23.20 -33.54
CA ALA A 129 -4.25 -24.02 -34.38
C ALA A 129 -3.52 -23.15 -35.40
N ALA A 130 -2.21 -23.39 -35.59
CA ALA A 130 -1.41 -22.67 -36.56
C ALA A 130 -1.43 -23.38 -37.92
N GLY A 131 -1.40 -22.62 -39.02
CA GLY A 131 -1.48 -23.16 -40.39
C GLY A 131 -0.35 -24.12 -40.78
N GLY A 132 0.77 -24.12 -40.03
CA GLY A 132 1.91 -25.02 -40.21
C GLY A 132 1.94 -26.23 -39.27
N GLY A 133 0.85 -26.50 -38.54
CA GLY A 133 0.83 -27.43 -37.42
C GLY A 133 1.17 -26.75 -36.10
N GLY A 134 0.80 -27.37 -34.98
CA GLY A 134 0.92 -26.77 -33.63
C GLY A 134 -0.16 -25.73 -33.33
N PHE A 135 0.10 -24.89 -32.32
CA PHE A 135 -0.80 -23.88 -31.80
C PHE A 135 -0.09 -22.56 -31.54
N ASP A 136 -0.79 -21.45 -31.72
CA ASP A 136 -0.36 -20.11 -31.36
C ASP A 136 -1.22 -19.59 -30.20
N ALA A 137 -0.58 -19.00 -29.19
CA ALA A 137 -1.23 -18.25 -28.12
C ALA A 137 -0.93 -16.75 -28.27
N GLU A 138 -1.92 -15.90 -28.05
CA GLU A 138 -1.80 -14.43 -28.11
C GLU A 138 -2.62 -13.76 -27.00
N VAL A 139 -2.21 -12.56 -26.60
CA VAL A 139 -2.94 -11.76 -25.59
C VAL A 139 -4.20 -11.17 -26.23
N GLU A 140 -5.37 -11.67 -25.85
CA GLU A 140 -6.66 -11.22 -26.39
C GLU A 140 -7.18 -9.99 -25.65
N ALA A 141 -7.11 -9.97 -24.32
CA ALA A 141 -7.56 -8.84 -23.51
C ALA A 141 -6.68 -8.71 -22.26
N ILE A 142 -6.52 -7.48 -21.78
CA ILE A 142 -5.74 -7.17 -20.57
C ILE A 142 -6.71 -6.59 -19.54
N GLY A 143 -6.75 -7.20 -18.35
CA GLY A 143 -7.60 -6.74 -17.26
C GLY A 143 -7.04 -5.49 -16.60
N ASN A 144 -7.91 -4.55 -16.21
CA ASN A 144 -7.49 -3.37 -15.47
C ASN A 144 -7.16 -3.73 -14.02
N ASN A 145 -5.97 -3.34 -13.55
CA ASN A 145 -5.51 -3.60 -12.18
C ASN A 145 -5.16 -2.29 -11.47
N THR A 146 -5.78 -2.05 -10.31
CA THR A 146 -5.51 -0.89 -9.46
C THR A 146 -4.87 -1.35 -8.17
N GLY A 147 -3.59 -1.02 -7.98
CA GLY A 147 -2.91 -1.17 -6.70
C GLY A 147 -3.28 -0.04 -5.75
N SER A 148 -3.34 -0.33 -4.45
CA SER A 148 -3.63 0.66 -3.40
C SER A 148 -3.15 0.15 -2.04
N PHE A 149 -3.55 0.85 -0.98
CA PHE A 149 -3.33 0.46 0.41
C PHE A 149 -4.54 0.80 1.29
N ASP A 150 -4.55 0.29 2.52
CA ASP A 150 -5.45 0.73 3.59
C ASP A 150 -4.66 0.81 4.89
N GLU A 151 -4.60 1.99 5.47
CA GLU A 151 -3.81 2.29 6.66
C GLU A 151 -4.71 2.51 7.86
N THR A 152 -4.41 1.83 8.96
CA THR A 152 -4.95 2.19 10.27
C THR A 152 -3.82 2.72 11.12
N VAL A 153 -3.92 3.97 11.58
CA VAL A 153 -2.87 4.67 12.33
C VAL A 153 -3.41 5.18 13.66
N LEU A 154 -2.53 5.69 14.53
CA LEU A 154 -2.93 6.38 15.75
C LEU A 154 -3.88 7.54 15.44
N ALA A 155 -4.93 7.69 16.23
CA ALA A 155 -5.63 8.97 16.34
C ALA A 155 -4.71 10.02 16.99
N LYS A 156 -4.96 11.31 16.76
CA LYS A 156 -4.29 12.37 17.53
C LYS A 156 -4.58 12.20 19.03
N GLY A 157 -3.55 12.38 19.86
CA GLY A 157 -3.68 12.31 21.32
C GLY A 157 -4.58 13.41 21.90
N PRO A 158 -4.87 13.36 23.22
CA PRO A 158 -4.27 12.49 24.22
C PRO A 158 -4.87 11.08 24.26
N TRP A 159 -4.03 10.06 24.47
CA TRP A 159 -4.49 8.67 24.58
C TRP A 159 -4.73 8.25 26.02
N ARG A 160 -5.95 7.80 26.30
CA ARG A 160 -6.37 7.31 27.62
C ARG A 160 -7.16 6.01 27.47
N HIS A 161 -6.99 5.09 28.42
CA HIS A 161 -7.76 3.85 28.48
C HIS A 161 -7.96 3.43 29.94
N LYS A 162 -9.20 3.12 30.32
CA LYS A 162 -9.50 2.55 31.64
C LYS A 162 -9.19 1.06 31.62
N ALA A 163 -8.32 0.61 32.50
CA ALA A 163 -7.89 -0.78 32.59
C ALA A 163 -7.67 -1.20 34.04
N GLY A 164 -7.71 -2.51 34.30
CA GLY A 164 -7.38 -3.06 35.61
C GLY A 164 -5.93 -2.76 35.97
N LYS A 165 -5.67 -2.36 37.23
CA LYS A 165 -4.32 -2.07 37.73
C LYS A 165 -3.34 -3.23 37.48
N ALA A 166 -3.81 -4.47 37.57
CA ALA A 166 -3.01 -5.66 37.26
C ALA A 166 -2.55 -5.72 35.79
N ALA A 167 -3.41 -5.37 34.84
CA ALA A 167 -3.06 -5.34 33.42
C ALA A 167 -2.03 -4.26 33.13
N VAL A 168 -2.16 -3.08 33.74
CA VAL A 168 -1.17 -2.00 33.60
C VAL A 168 0.19 -2.40 34.16
N ARG A 169 0.25 -3.03 35.34
CA ARG A 169 1.51 -3.53 35.92
C ARG A 169 2.17 -4.63 35.08
N ALA A 170 1.38 -5.43 34.35
CA ALA A 170 1.93 -6.46 33.48
C ALA A 170 2.72 -5.87 32.30
N VAL A 171 2.26 -4.75 31.75
CA VAL A 171 2.90 -4.10 30.59
C VAL A 171 3.82 -2.93 30.98
N VAL A 172 3.66 -2.36 32.18
CA VAL A 172 4.56 -1.36 32.78
C VAL A 172 4.98 -1.81 34.20
N PRO A 173 5.91 -2.78 34.33
CA PRO A 173 6.28 -3.37 35.63
C PRO A 173 6.81 -2.37 36.66
N ALA A 174 7.39 -1.25 36.21
CA ALA A 174 7.85 -0.18 37.09
C ALA A 174 6.74 0.43 37.97
N LEU A 175 5.46 0.31 37.57
CA LEU A 175 4.31 0.77 38.35
C LEU A 175 3.84 -0.25 39.39
N ALA A 176 4.61 -1.31 39.65
CA ALA A 176 4.13 -2.41 40.48
C ALA A 176 3.69 -1.98 41.89
N LYS A 177 4.48 -1.10 42.51
CA LYS A 177 4.23 -0.55 43.85
C LYS A 177 3.08 0.45 43.85
N ASP A 178 3.09 1.40 42.91
CA ASP A 178 2.12 2.50 42.87
C ASP A 178 0.71 2.06 42.51
N LEU A 179 0.60 0.94 41.79
CA LEU A 179 -0.67 0.34 41.41
C LEU A 179 -0.99 -0.89 42.25
N ALA A 180 -0.47 -1.05 43.47
CA ALA A 180 -0.79 -2.20 44.31
C ALA A 180 -2.31 -2.40 44.53
N GLY A 181 -2.71 -3.66 44.77
CA GLY A 181 -4.11 -4.05 45.00
C GLY A 181 -4.95 -4.22 43.73
N ALA A 182 -6.25 -4.37 43.95
CA ALA A 182 -7.29 -4.55 42.94
C ALA A 182 -7.86 -3.20 42.45
N GLY A 183 -8.74 -3.28 41.45
CA GLY A 183 -9.45 -2.14 40.87
C GLY A 183 -8.82 -1.61 39.58
N ASP A 184 -9.38 -0.51 39.09
CA ASP A 184 -9.01 0.09 37.80
C ASP A 184 -8.16 1.35 37.97
N THR A 185 -7.48 1.70 36.89
CA THR A 185 -6.78 2.96 36.71
C THR A 185 -7.08 3.50 35.31
N THR A 186 -7.08 4.82 35.15
CA THR A 186 -7.03 5.44 33.81
C THR A 186 -5.58 5.50 33.38
N PHE A 187 -5.17 4.59 32.50
CA PHE A 187 -3.83 4.57 31.93
C PHE A 187 -3.71 5.60 30.80
N ARG A 188 -2.63 6.39 30.84
CA ARG A 188 -2.27 7.36 29.81
C ARG A 188 -0.97 6.93 29.13
N ALA A 189 -1.03 6.65 27.84
CA ALA A 189 0.17 6.55 27.03
C ALA A 189 0.50 7.94 26.49
N LEU A 190 1.66 8.47 26.88
CA LEU A 190 2.11 9.80 26.46
C LEU A 190 3.14 9.64 25.34
N GLY A 191 3.07 10.47 24.31
CA GLY A 191 4.14 10.56 23.33
C GLY A 191 5.41 11.20 23.90
N ASP A 192 6.56 10.76 23.40
CA ASP A 192 7.87 11.32 23.73
C ASP A 192 8.54 11.91 22.46
N PRO A 193 8.82 13.22 22.39
CA PRO A 193 8.61 14.25 23.43
C PRO A 193 7.14 14.67 23.64
N THR A 194 6.27 14.49 22.64
CA THR A 194 4.87 14.92 22.70
C THR A 194 3.94 13.92 22.00
N ASP A 195 2.64 13.99 22.31
CA ASP A 195 1.61 13.17 21.63
C ASP A 195 1.58 13.44 20.11
N ASP A 196 1.73 14.70 19.69
CA ASP A 196 1.81 15.06 18.26
C ASP A 196 3.04 14.47 17.58
N HIS A 197 4.20 14.47 18.26
CA HIS A 197 5.40 13.83 17.73
C HIS A 197 5.20 12.33 17.54
N MET A 198 4.62 11.65 18.54
CA MET A 198 4.32 10.22 18.48
C MET A 198 3.30 9.87 17.38
N PHE A 199 2.24 10.67 17.24
CA PHE A 199 1.24 10.53 16.18
C PHE A 199 1.89 10.67 14.79
N LYS A 200 2.67 11.73 14.56
CA LYS A 200 3.36 11.96 13.28
C LYS A 200 4.41 10.90 12.98
N ALA A 201 5.13 10.41 13.99
CA ALA A 201 6.07 9.31 13.84
C ALA A 201 5.36 8.02 13.41
N ASN A 202 4.23 7.68 14.04
CA ASN A 202 3.43 6.54 13.60
C ASN A 202 2.88 6.74 12.17
N ARG A 203 2.43 7.95 11.82
CA ARG A 203 1.99 8.26 10.45
C ARG A 203 3.09 7.99 9.42
N ARG A 204 4.31 8.51 9.67
CA ARG A 204 5.49 8.29 8.80
C ARG A 204 5.86 6.81 8.68
N HIS A 205 5.73 6.06 9.76
CA HIS A 205 5.98 4.61 9.76
C HIS A 205 5.05 3.89 8.78
N GLU A 206 3.74 4.17 8.85
CA GLU A 206 2.74 3.53 7.99
C GLU A 206 2.85 4.04 6.53
N ASP A 207 3.09 5.34 6.32
CA ASP A 207 3.34 5.90 4.97
C ASP A 207 4.52 5.21 4.26
N LYS A 208 5.52 4.77 5.02
CA LYS A 208 6.65 4.03 4.46
C LYS A 208 6.21 2.68 3.91
N HIS A 209 5.34 1.95 4.61
CA HIS A 209 4.79 0.69 4.11
C HIS A 209 3.93 0.91 2.86
N ALA A 210 3.10 1.95 2.83
CA ALA A 210 2.32 2.29 1.61
C ALA A 210 3.23 2.61 0.42
N THR A 211 4.32 3.36 0.65
CA THR A 211 5.33 3.63 -0.37
C THR A 211 5.99 2.35 -0.87
N ASP A 212 6.31 1.42 0.03
CA ASP A 212 6.90 0.13 -0.31
C ASP A 212 5.95 -0.78 -1.09
N HIS A 213 4.66 -0.80 -0.72
CA HIS A 213 3.64 -1.52 -1.47
C HIS A 213 3.48 -0.98 -2.88
N LYS A 214 3.54 0.34 -3.06
CA LYS A 214 3.54 0.95 -4.39
C LYS A 214 4.74 0.50 -5.22
N ALA A 215 5.93 0.55 -4.64
CA ALA A 215 7.15 0.12 -5.33
C ALA A 215 7.08 -1.37 -5.71
N ALA A 216 6.56 -2.21 -4.82
CA ALA A 216 6.33 -3.63 -5.10
C ALA A 216 5.32 -3.85 -6.24
N PHE A 217 4.22 -3.08 -6.26
CA PHE A 217 3.21 -3.15 -7.33
C PHE A 217 3.80 -2.77 -8.69
N ASP A 218 4.52 -1.64 -8.75
CA ASP A 218 5.14 -1.16 -9.99
C ASP A 218 6.18 -2.17 -10.53
N ALA A 219 6.99 -2.74 -9.64
CA ALA A 219 8.05 -3.70 -10.00
C ALA A 219 7.53 -5.10 -10.40
N THR A 220 6.30 -5.46 -10.01
CA THR A 220 5.71 -6.78 -10.28
C THR A 220 4.58 -6.66 -11.30
N ILE A 221 3.37 -6.35 -10.85
CA ILE A 221 2.17 -6.24 -11.69
C ILE A 221 2.38 -5.19 -12.78
N GLY A 222 2.98 -4.04 -12.46
CA GLY A 222 3.23 -2.99 -13.44
C GLY A 222 4.19 -3.40 -14.56
N ALA A 223 5.28 -4.10 -14.22
CA ALA A 223 6.24 -4.61 -15.21
C ALA A 223 5.64 -5.75 -16.06
N TRP A 224 4.83 -6.61 -15.46
CA TRP A 224 4.12 -7.68 -16.17
C TRP A 224 3.06 -7.15 -17.13
N ASP A 225 2.26 -6.17 -16.70
CA ASP A 225 1.26 -5.49 -17.54
C ASP A 225 1.89 -4.83 -18.77
N ALA A 226 3.03 -4.15 -18.60
CA ALA A 226 3.75 -3.53 -19.70
C ALA A 226 4.15 -4.54 -20.79
N LYS A 227 4.55 -5.77 -20.42
CA LYS A 227 4.85 -6.83 -21.38
C LYS A 227 3.60 -7.35 -22.09
N LEU A 228 2.49 -7.52 -21.36
CA LEU A 228 1.21 -7.92 -21.95
C LEU A 228 0.72 -6.89 -22.97
N VAL A 229 0.79 -5.61 -22.62
CA VAL A 229 0.43 -4.49 -23.50
C VAL A 229 1.28 -4.50 -24.76
N GLN A 230 2.60 -4.65 -24.61
CA GLN A 230 3.52 -4.72 -25.75
C GLN A 230 3.22 -5.91 -26.66
N ALA A 231 3.03 -7.11 -26.08
CA ALA A 231 2.73 -8.32 -26.84
C ALA A 231 1.41 -8.20 -27.60
N LYS A 232 0.37 -7.64 -26.95
CA LYS A 232 -0.94 -7.39 -27.56
C LYS A 232 -0.85 -6.38 -28.70
N ALA A 233 -0.19 -5.24 -28.49
CA ALA A 233 -0.02 -4.20 -29.50
C ALA A 233 0.75 -4.71 -30.72
N ALA A 234 1.77 -5.54 -30.51
CA ALA A 234 2.55 -6.14 -31.58
C ALA A 234 1.87 -7.34 -32.26
N GLY A 235 0.69 -7.78 -31.80
CA GLY A 235 0.04 -9.00 -32.30
C GLY A 235 0.93 -10.25 -32.14
N THR A 236 1.74 -10.29 -31.07
CA THR A 236 2.73 -11.35 -30.88
C THR A 236 2.05 -12.69 -30.63
N LYS A 237 2.42 -13.69 -31.44
CA LYS A 237 2.00 -15.07 -31.30
C LYS A 237 3.12 -15.91 -30.72
N PHE A 238 2.80 -16.67 -29.68
CA PHE A 238 3.70 -17.59 -29.02
C PHE A 238 3.34 -19.00 -29.44
N HIS A 239 4.26 -19.66 -30.13
CA HIS A 239 4.02 -20.96 -30.76
C HIS A 239 4.36 -22.13 -29.82
N GLY A 240 3.61 -23.23 -29.93
CA GLY A 240 3.89 -24.50 -29.26
C GLY A 240 3.30 -25.70 -29.97
N ALA A 241 3.81 -26.90 -29.68
CA ALA A 241 3.32 -28.14 -30.28
C ALA A 241 1.87 -28.45 -29.89
N THR A 242 1.49 -28.09 -28.66
CA THR A 242 0.12 -28.14 -28.14
C THR A 242 -0.36 -26.75 -27.71
N ALA A 243 -1.68 -26.60 -27.50
CA ALA A 243 -2.25 -25.38 -26.94
C ALA A 243 -1.66 -25.01 -25.56
N ASN A 244 -1.35 -26.02 -24.74
CA ASN A 244 -0.72 -25.81 -23.44
C ASN A 244 0.72 -25.31 -23.59
N ASP A 245 1.48 -25.86 -24.54
CA ASP A 245 2.86 -25.42 -24.79
C ASP A 245 2.90 -23.97 -25.31
N ALA A 246 1.98 -23.61 -26.20
CA ALA A 246 1.85 -22.24 -26.71
C ALA A 246 1.53 -21.25 -25.58
N THR A 247 0.62 -21.63 -24.69
CA THR A 247 0.26 -20.83 -23.50
C THR A 247 1.43 -20.73 -22.52
N ALA A 248 2.17 -21.83 -22.29
CA ALA A 248 3.35 -21.82 -21.45
C ALA A 248 4.47 -20.93 -22.03
N ALA A 249 4.67 -20.96 -23.35
CA ALA A 249 5.62 -20.08 -24.04
C ALA A 249 5.24 -18.60 -23.88
N LEU A 250 3.95 -18.26 -23.96
CA LEU A 250 3.45 -16.92 -23.66
C LEU A 250 3.79 -16.52 -22.22
N TRP A 251 3.45 -17.34 -21.23
CA TRP A 251 3.72 -17.00 -19.83
C TRP A 251 5.21 -16.89 -19.51
N ALA A 252 6.04 -17.75 -20.09
CA ALA A 252 7.49 -17.64 -19.97
C ALA A 252 7.99 -16.30 -20.51
N ALA A 253 7.49 -15.84 -21.66
CA ALA A 253 7.84 -14.52 -22.22
C ALA A 253 7.36 -13.36 -21.35
N MET A 254 6.17 -13.48 -20.74
CA MET A 254 5.65 -12.48 -19.81
C MET A 254 6.40 -12.46 -18.47
N GLY A 255 7.19 -13.49 -18.17
CA GLY A 255 7.96 -13.63 -16.94
C GLY A 255 7.19 -14.31 -15.80
N GLY A 256 6.10 -15.01 -16.13
CA GLY A 256 5.28 -15.76 -15.20
C GLY A 256 3.80 -15.81 -15.60
N THR A 257 3.11 -16.79 -15.04
CA THR A 257 1.64 -16.90 -15.03
C THR A 257 1.02 -15.80 -14.14
N PRO A 258 -0.28 -15.47 -14.32
CA PRO A 258 -0.95 -14.50 -13.45
C PRO A 258 -0.82 -14.82 -11.95
N ASP A 259 -0.89 -16.10 -11.58
CA ASP A 259 -0.84 -16.53 -10.18
C ASP A 259 0.56 -16.39 -9.57
N GLU A 260 1.60 -16.62 -10.36
CA GLU A 260 3.00 -16.37 -9.96
C GLU A 260 3.26 -14.88 -9.77
N ILE A 261 2.75 -14.03 -10.66
CA ILE A 261 2.89 -12.56 -10.54
C ILE A 261 2.16 -12.04 -9.30
N ALA A 262 0.96 -12.53 -9.02
CA ALA A 262 0.22 -12.19 -7.80
C ALA A 262 0.98 -12.62 -6.53
N SER A 263 1.54 -13.83 -6.51
CA SER A 263 2.39 -14.31 -5.41
C SER A 263 3.67 -13.49 -5.25
N ALA A 264 4.32 -13.13 -6.36
CA ALA A 264 5.52 -12.32 -6.36
C ALA A 264 5.24 -10.92 -5.78
N PHE A 265 4.10 -10.32 -6.11
CA PHE A 265 3.67 -9.04 -5.55
C PHE A 265 3.51 -9.11 -4.02
N LEU A 266 2.75 -10.07 -3.50
CA LEU A 266 2.60 -10.24 -2.05
C LEU A 266 3.94 -10.49 -1.37
N THR A 267 4.79 -11.34 -1.95
CA THR A 267 6.12 -11.64 -1.43
C THR A 267 6.99 -10.38 -1.37
N ALA A 268 6.95 -9.54 -2.40
CA ALA A 268 7.68 -8.28 -2.44
C ALA A 268 7.20 -7.30 -1.36
N CYS A 269 5.88 -7.17 -1.14
CA CYS A 269 5.33 -6.38 -0.03
C CYS A 269 5.82 -6.88 1.33
N VAL A 270 5.70 -8.18 1.60
CA VAL A 270 6.14 -8.79 2.88
C VAL A 270 7.63 -8.58 3.10
N ASN A 271 8.46 -8.79 2.09
CA ASN A 271 9.90 -8.60 2.20
C ASN A 271 10.26 -7.14 2.48
N ALA A 272 9.56 -6.18 1.87
CA ALA A 272 9.78 -4.77 2.13
C ALA A 272 9.40 -4.36 3.57
N VAL A 273 8.26 -4.85 4.07
CA VAL A 273 7.84 -4.67 5.48
C VAL A 273 8.90 -5.22 6.43
N VAL A 274 9.34 -6.46 6.20
CA VAL A 274 10.38 -7.11 7.03
C VAL A 274 11.69 -6.33 6.99
N ALA A 275 12.11 -5.89 5.80
CA ALA A 275 13.33 -5.10 5.63
C ALA A 275 13.25 -3.77 6.39
N TYR A 276 12.13 -3.06 6.30
CA TYR A 276 11.95 -1.80 7.02
C TYR A 276 11.92 -2.01 8.54
N HIS A 277 11.22 -3.04 9.02
CA HIS A 277 11.20 -3.40 10.45
C HIS A 277 12.57 -3.85 10.99
N GLY A 278 13.49 -4.25 10.11
CA GLY A 278 14.90 -4.50 10.45
C GLY A 278 15.75 -3.23 10.62
N THR A 279 15.23 -2.05 10.28
CA THR A 279 15.93 -0.76 10.43
C THR A 279 15.66 -0.11 11.78
N ALA A 280 16.51 0.83 12.19
CA ALA A 280 16.27 1.62 13.40
C ALA A 280 14.93 2.39 13.32
N ALA A 281 14.61 2.99 12.18
CA ALA A 281 13.40 3.79 11.99
C ALA A 281 12.12 2.94 11.91
N GLY A 282 12.19 1.72 11.37
CA GLY A 282 11.04 0.81 11.29
C GLY A 282 10.87 -0.09 12.51
N GLY A 283 11.66 0.09 13.57
CA GLY A 283 11.52 -0.69 14.79
C GLY A 283 10.16 -0.52 15.48
N PRO A 284 9.85 -1.39 16.48
CA PRO A 284 8.62 -1.26 17.25
C PRO A 284 8.62 0.03 18.08
N VAL A 285 7.43 0.40 18.58
CA VAL A 285 7.32 1.41 19.64
C VAL A 285 8.20 0.99 20.83
N GLY A 286 9.03 1.92 21.28
CA GLY A 286 10.01 1.68 22.34
C GLY A 286 9.37 1.32 23.69
N ALA A 287 10.20 0.76 24.57
CA ALA A 287 9.81 0.45 25.94
C ALA A 287 9.31 1.70 26.68
N PRO A 288 8.35 1.56 27.62
CA PRO A 288 7.83 2.68 28.39
C PRO A 288 8.93 3.37 29.19
N THR A 289 8.93 4.70 29.17
CA THR A 289 9.81 5.55 30.01
C THR A 289 9.00 6.48 30.90
N GLY A 290 9.64 7.06 31.91
CA GLY A 290 9.00 7.99 32.85
C GLY A 290 7.65 7.51 33.42
N PRO A 291 7.52 6.24 33.85
CA PRO A 291 6.27 5.75 34.40
C PRO A 291 5.93 6.48 35.70
N GLY A 292 4.64 6.76 35.92
CA GLY A 292 4.15 7.27 37.20
C GLY A 292 2.67 7.02 37.41
N ALA A 293 2.20 7.26 38.63
CA ALA A 293 0.79 7.19 38.98
C ALA A 293 0.41 8.29 39.98
N SER A 294 -0.86 8.67 39.98
CA SER A 294 -1.41 9.55 41.00
C SER A 294 -1.48 8.85 42.35
N SER A 295 -1.62 9.63 43.44
CA SER A 295 -1.95 9.06 44.75
C SER A 295 -3.21 8.18 44.66
N GLY A 296 -3.15 6.98 45.24
CA GLY A 296 -4.21 5.97 45.14
C GLY A 296 -4.28 5.20 43.80
N GLY A 297 -3.46 5.56 42.82
CA GLY A 297 -3.34 4.85 41.54
C GLY A 297 -4.57 4.97 40.62
N THR A 298 -5.41 6.00 40.81
CA THR A 298 -6.60 6.24 39.98
C THR A 298 -6.26 6.67 38.55
N VAL A 299 -5.09 7.29 38.36
CA VAL A 299 -4.49 7.60 37.06
C VAL A 299 -3.06 7.06 37.04
N SER A 300 -2.66 6.47 35.93
CA SER A 300 -1.29 6.03 35.67
C SER A 300 -0.83 6.48 34.28
N TRP A 301 0.48 6.56 34.07
CA TRP A 301 1.04 6.96 32.80
C TRP A 301 2.41 6.35 32.54
N ALA A 302 2.77 6.30 31.26
CA ALA A 302 4.13 6.07 30.77
C ALA A 302 4.31 6.80 29.43
N ARG A 303 5.56 7.11 29.09
CA ARG A 303 5.96 7.75 27.83
C ARG A 303 6.42 6.70 26.82
N TYR A 304 6.11 6.93 25.55
CA TYR A 304 6.39 6.03 24.44
C TYR A 304 6.95 6.80 23.25
N LYS A 305 7.90 6.17 22.57
CA LYS A 305 8.54 6.70 21.36
C LYS A 305 8.33 5.73 20.21
N ASN A 306 7.85 6.24 19.07
CA ASN A 306 7.97 5.54 17.79
C ASN A 306 9.29 5.99 17.14
N PRO A 307 10.13 5.05 16.67
CA PRO A 307 11.43 5.40 16.12
C PRO A 307 11.42 6.08 14.75
N SER A 308 10.29 6.09 14.04
CA SER A 308 10.12 6.73 12.71
C SER A 308 10.06 8.25 12.73
#